data_AF-A0A941UMN0-F1
#
_entry.id   AF-A0A941UMN0-F1
#
_cell.length_a   1.000
_cell.length_b   1.000
_cell.length_c   1.000
_cell.angle_alpha   90.00
_cell.angle_beta   90.00
_cell.angle_gamma   90.00
#
_symmetry.space_group_name_H-M   'P 1'
#
loop_
_entity.id
_entity.type
_entity.pdbx_description
1 polymer ?
#
loop_
_entity_poly.entity_id
_entity_poly.type
_entity_poly.pdbx_seq_one_letter_code
_entity_poly.pdbx_strand_id
1 'polypeptide(L)' 'MPRIKKSRVPLPALAVLLAALAAPPALAQSPRPATVQLTAGIHLITAEVADSDPSRTRGLMFRQNLPANHGMLFIFDRK' A
#
# COMPACT_ATOMS: atom_id res chain seq x y z
N MET A 1 -25.19 -35.58 33.14
CA MET A 1 -23.89 -35.78 32.45
C MET A 1 -24.11 -35.65 30.94
N PRO A 2 -23.62 -34.59 30.27
CA PRO A 2 -23.77 -34.44 28.82
C PRO A 2 -22.68 -35.24 28.08
N ARG A 3 -23.10 -36.08 27.13
CA ARG A 3 -22.24 -36.93 26.30
C ARG A 3 -21.58 -36.07 25.21
N ILE A 4 -20.27 -35.80 25.32
CA ILE A 4 -19.50 -35.10 24.28
C ILE A 4 -19.42 -36.01 23.04
N LYS A 5 -20.15 -35.67 21.97
CA LYS A 5 -20.05 -36.34 20.68
C LYS A 5 -18.71 -35.97 20.04
N LYS A 6 -17.79 -36.95 19.92
CA LYS A 6 -16.53 -36.80 19.18
C LYS A 6 -16.82 -36.69 17.69
N SER A 7 -16.75 -35.47 17.16
CA SER A 7 -16.83 -35.18 15.73
C SER A 7 -15.58 -35.72 15.02
N ARG A 8 -15.78 -36.72 14.15
CA ARG A 8 -14.72 -37.21 13.26
C ARG A 8 -14.62 -36.24 12.09
N VAL A 9 -13.56 -35.45 12.04
CA VAL A 9 -13.27 -34.57 10.89
C VAL A 9 -12.96 -35.47 9.69
N PRO A 10 -13.67 -35.35 8.56
CA PRO A 10 -13.40 -36.17 7.38
C PRO A 10 -12.04 -35.80 6.78
N LEU A 11 -11.21 -36.81 6.45
CA LEU A 11 -9.88 -36.63 5.83
C LEU A 11 -9.80 -35.58 4.69
N PRO A 12 -10.76 -35.48 3.75
CA PRO A 12 -10.70 -34.44 2.71
C PRO A 12 -10.82 -33.01 3.26
N ALA A 13 -11.49 -32.81 4.40
CA ALA A 13 -11.59 -31.47 5.02
C ALA A 13 -10.26 -31.01 5.61
N LEU A 14 -9.40 -31.94 6.07
CA LEU A 14 -8.08 -31.61 6.57
C LEU A 14 -7.12 -31.21 5.43
N ALA A 15 -7.23 -31.88 4.28
CA ALA A 15 -6.44 -31.58 3.09
C ALA A 15 -6.76 -30.19 2.50
N VAL A 16 -8.03 -29.80 2.46
CA VAL A 16 -8.45 -28.46 1.99
C VAL A 16 -7.93 -27.36 2.94
N LEU A 17 -7.95 -27.61 4.25
CA LEU A 17 -7.43 -26.66 5.23
C LEU A 17 -5.91 -26.46 5.11
N LEU A 18 -5.16 -27.55 4.88
CA LEU A 18 -3.72 -27.51 4.64
C LEU A 18 -3.36 -26.77 3.34
N ALA A 19 -4.14 -26.95 2.28
CA ALA A 19 -3.94 -26.23 1.03
C ALA A 19 -4.21 -24.72 1.17
N ALA A 20 -5.20 -24.32 1.98
CA ALA A 20 -5.49 -22.91 2.25
C ALA A 20 -4.37 -22.20 3.04
N LEU A 21 -3.66 -22.92 3.93
CA LEU A 21 -2.52 -22.39 4.66
C LEU A 21 -1.23 -22.29 3.82
N ALA A 22 -1.15 -23.01 2.71
CA ALA A 22 0.02 -23.00 1.83
C ALA A 22 -0.01 -21.89 0.75
N ALA A 23 -1.00 -21.00 0.80
CA ALA A 23 -1.10 -19.91 -0.16
C ALA A 23 0.07 -18.92 0.00
N PRO A 24 0.81 -18.57 -1.07
CA PRO A 24 1.89 -17.60 -1.00
C PRO A 24 1.35 -16.21 -0.64
N PRO A 25 2.09 -15.39 0.12
CA PRO A 25 1.66 -14.04 0.44
C PRO A 25 1.56 -13.21 -0.84
N ALA A 26 0.39 -12.65 -1.09
CA ALA A 26 0.20 -11.68 -2.17
C ALA A 26 0.98 -10.41 -1.81
N LEU A 27 2.03 -10.10 -2.57
CA LEU A 27 2.74 -8.83 -2.46
C LEU A 27 1.85 -7.73 -3.06
N ALA A 28 1.15 -6.99 -2.22
CA ALA A 28 0.46 -5.78 -2.64
C ALA A 28 1.51 -4.75 -3.08
N GLN A 29 1.63 -4.52 -4.39
CA GLN A 29 2.42 -3.40 -4.91
C GLN A 29 1.67 -2.11 -4.62
N SER A 30 2.20 -1.30 -3.71
CA SER A 30 1.67 0.04 -3.48
C SER A 30 1.71 0.82 -4.80
N PRO A 31 0.60 1.44 -5.23
CA PRO A 31 0.59 2.28 -6.43
C PRO A 31 1.70 3.33 -6.31
N ARG A 32 2.57 3.40 -7.33
CA ARG A 32 3.61 4.42 -7.36
C ARG A 32 2.95 5.78 -7.59
N PRO A 33 3.24 6.82 -6.77
CA PRO A 33 2.67 8.13 -6.98
C PRO A 33 3.12 8.69 -8.34
N ALA A 34 2.23 9.42 -9.01
CA ALA A 34 2.58 10.12 -10.24
C ALA A 34 3.68 11.15 -9.95
N THR A 35 4.63 11.30 -10.86
CA THR A 35 5.74 12.26 -10.73
C THR A 35 5.77 13.22 -11.90
N VAL A 36 6.11 14.47 -11.64
CA VAL A 36 6.26 15.54 -12.63
C VAL A 36 7.62 16.24 -12.45
N GLN A 37 8.18 16.74 -13.55
CA GLN A 37 9.36 17.60 -13.49
C GLN A 37 8.95 19.07 -13.40
N LEU A 38 9.57 19.80 -12.48
CA LEU A 38 9.36 21.21 -12.23
C LEU A 38 10.70 21.94 -12.37
N THR A 39 10.70 23.10 -13.00
CA THR A 39 11.90 23.94 -13.11
C THR A 39 11.74 25.16 -12.20
N ALA A 40 12.69 25.35 -11.29
CA ALA A 40 12.74 26.50 -10.37
C ALA A 40 14.09 27.22 -10.54
N GLY A 41 14.11 28.22 -11.44
CA GLY A 41 15.35 28.87 -11.85
C GLY A 41 16.30 27.86 -12.50
N ILE A 42 17.44 27.60 -11.88
CA ILE A 42 18.45 26.62 -12.35
C ILE A 42 18.22 25.19 -11.83
N HIS A 43 17.22 24.97 -10.97
CA HIS A 43 16.96 23.68 -10.36
C HIS A 43 15.91 22.88 -11.14
N LEU A 44 16.24 21.63 -11.49
CA LEU A 44 15.31 20.65 -12.04
C LEU A 44 14.81 19.75 -10.90
N ILE A 45 13.55 19.90 -10.51
CA ILE A 45 12.94 19.22 -9.37
C ILE A 45 12.02 18.11 -9.86
N THR A 46 12.18 16.91 -9.33
CA THR A 46 11.22 15.81 -9.53
C THR A 46 10.22 15.79 -8.38
N ALA A 47 8.97 16.15 -8.64
CA ALA A 47 7.93 16.24 -7.62
C ALA A 47 6.89 15.12 -7.77
N GLU A 48 6.52 14.48 -6.66
CA GLU A 48 5.39 13.57 -6.59
C GLU A 48 4.07 14.34 -6.50
N VAL A 49 3.04 13.93 -7.24
CA VAL A 49 1.76 14.63 -7.29
C VAL A 49 0.83 14.09 -6.20
N ALA A 50 0.33 15.01 -5.36
CA ALA A 50 -0.71 14.77 -4.38
C ALA A 50 -1.98 15.55 -4.78
N ASP A 51 -2.82 14.92 -5.59
CA ASP A 51 -4.05 15.49 -6.17
C ASP A 51 -5.33 15.08 -5.42
N SER A 52 -5.25 14.08 -4.55
CA SER A 52 -6.38 13.56 -3.75
C SER A 52 -6.21 13.86 -2.26
N ASP A 53 -7.31 14.01 -1.54
CA ASP A 53 -7.31 14.19 -0.06
C ASP A 53 -6.42 13.17 0.69
N PRO A 54 -6.50 11.85 0.41
CA PRO A 54 -5.64 10.89 1.09
C PRO A 54 -4.15 11.09 0.76
N SER A 55 -3.81 11.41 -0.50
CA SER A 55 -2.42 11.67 -0.89
C SER A 55 -1.85 12.93 -0.24
N ARG A 56 -2.64 14.01 -0.15
CA ARG A 56 -2.27 15.26 0.51
C ARG A 56 -2.10 15.07 2.02
N THR A 57 -3.02 14.34 2.65
CA THR A 57 -2.98 14.08 4.09
C THR A 57 -1.78 13.22 4.46
N ARG A 58 -1.48 12.20 3.64
CA ARG A 58 -0.30 11.37 3.80
C ARG A 58 0.97 12.20 3.63
N GLY A 59 1.03 13.06 2.63
CA GLY A 59 2.21 13.88 2.33
C GLY A 59 3.47 13.02 2.24
N LEU A 60 4.56 13.48 2.87
CA LEU A 60 5.83 12.76 2.96
C LEU A 60 5.92 11.78 4.14
N MET A 61 4.82 11.48 4.83
CA MET A 61 4.83 10.50 5.93
C MET A 61 5.37 9.15 5.42
N PHE A 62 6.20 8.51 6.26
CA PHE A 62 6.88 7.24 5.96
C PHE A 62 7.99 7.30 4.90
N ARG A 63 8.40 8.50 4.43
CA ARG A 63 9.64 8.65 3.65
C ARG A 63 10.84 8.58 4.58
N GLN A 64 11.75 7.64 4.31
CA GLN A 64 13.03 7.56 5.04
C GLN A 64 14.03 8.62 4.57
N ASN A 65 13.93 9.04 3.30
CA ASN A 65 14.78 10.05 2.71
C ASN A 65 14.01 10.86 1.66
N LEU A 66 14.51 12.07 1.38
CA LEU A 66 14.07 12.91 0.26
C LEU A 66 15.34 13.39 -0.46
N PRO A 67 15.67 12.83 -1.63
CA PRO A 67 16.88 13.21 -2.36
C PRO A 67 16.89 14.70 -2.73
N ALA A 68 18.09 15.24 -2.99
CA ALA A 68 18.21 16.60 -3.49
C ALA A 68 17.44 16.77 -4.80
N ASN A 69 16.75 17.91 -4.96
CA ASN A 69 15.86 18.18 -6.08
C ASN A 69 14.67 17.19 -6.22
N HIS A 70 14.25 16.53 -5.13
CA HIS A 70 12.98 15.82 -5.08
C HIS A 70 11.99 16.53 -4.14
N GLY A 71 10.71 16.39 -4.43
CA GLY A 71 9.66 17.00 -3.60
C GLY A 71 8.29 16.38 -3.82
N MET A 72 7.27 17.05 -3.29
CA MET A 72 5.86 16.69 -3.47
C MET A 72 5.07 17.95 -3.84
N LEU A 73 4.28 17.87 -4.90
CA LEU A 73 3.41 18.91 -5.41
C LEU A 73 1.98 18.65 -4.94
N PHE A 74 1.45 19.55 -4.12
CA PHE A 74 0.08 19.50 -3.61
C PHE A 74 -0.82 20.32 -4.52
N ILE A 75 -1.79 19.67 -5.15
CA ILE A 75 -2.79 20.35 -5.98
C ILE A 75 -4.02 20.61 -5.11
N PHE A 76 -4.44 21.86 -5.01
CA PHE A 76 -5.68 22.27 -4.36
C PHE A 76 -6.61 22.89 -5.40
N ASP A 77 -7.86 22.47 -5.38
CA ASP A 77 -8.88 23.10 -6.21
C ASP A 77 -9.18 24.50 -5.67
N ARG A 78 -9.40 25.47 -6.55
CA ARG A 78 -9.70 26.84 -6.10
C ARG A 78 -11.18 26.93 -5.73
N LYS A 79 -11.47 27.46 -4.55
CA LYS A 79 -12.78 28.02 -4.22
C LYS A 79 -12.72 29.53 -4.28
#